data_AF-A0A401ZI43-F1
#
_entry.id   AF-A0A401ZI43-F1
#
_cell.length_a   1.000
_cell.length_b   1.000
_cell.length_c   1.000
_cell.angle_alpha   90.00
_cell.angle_beta   90.00
_cell.angle_gamma   90.00
#
_symmetry.space_group_name_H-M   'P 1'
#
loop_
_entity.id
_entity.type
_entity.pdbx_description
1 polymer ?
#
loop_
_entity_poly.entity_id
_entity_poly.type
_entity_poly.pdbx_seq_one_letter_code
_entity_poly.pdbx_strand_id
1 'polypeptide(L)'
;MLTSDLKARRTLLENKLLDLQKRIEELRGKANEALAEEDLEEAATRVSDTELAEAMLDEDLKLARTIKNALKRIDEGTYGLCRVCGQPIPARRLEALPWAELCVKDQQESEKGKYRQVAFK
;
A
#
# COMPACT_ATOMS: atom_id res chain seq x y z
N MET A 1 17.34 18.76 4.86
CA MET A 1 17.43 17.35 4.45
C MET A 1 18.15 17.31 3.12
N LEU A 2 19.18 16.48 2.99
CA LEU A 2 20.01 16.39 1.77
C LEU A 2 19.13 15.87 0.62
N THR A 3 19.13 16.56 -0.53
CA THR A 3 18.34 16.20 -1.72
C THR A 3 18.65 14.80 -2.26
N SER A 4 19.84 14.27 -1.98
CA SER A 4 20.28 12.91 -2.33
C SER A 4 19.48 11.83 -1.60
N ASP A 5 19.07 12.09 -0.37
CA ASP A 5 18.33 11.17 0.49
C ASP A 5 16.87 10.97 0.01
N LEU A 6 16.23 12.05 -0.47
CA LEU A 6 14.92 12.00 -1.10
C LEU A 6 14.95 11.30 -2.46
N LYS A 7 16.03 11.48 -3.24
CA LYS A 7 16.19 10.78 -4.53
C LYS A 7 16.26 9.27 -4.33
N ALA A 8 17.04 8.80 -3.35
CA ALA A 8 17.13 7.38 -3.02
C ALA A 8 15.77 6.81 -2.56
N ARG A 9 15.06 7.52 -1.69
CA ARG A 9 13.71 7.14 -1.23
C ARG A 9 12.69 7.10 -2.38
N ARG A 10 12.76 8.05 -3.31
CA ARG A 10 11.91 8.05 -4.51
C ARG A 10 12.13 6.81 -5.35
N THR A 11 13.38 6.49 -5.69
CA THR A 11 13.71 5.30 -6.50
C THR A 11 13.26 4.00 -5.80
N LEU A 12 13.42 3.91 -4.48
CA LEU A 12 12.91 2.77 -3.70
C LEU A 12 11.39 2.62 -3.84
N LEU A 13 10.65 3.71 -3.68
CA LEU A 13 9.18 3.73 -3.80
C LEU A 13 8.72 3.40 -5.22
N GLU A 14 9.39 3.92 -6.25
CA GLU A 14 9.09 3.64 -7.67
C GLU A 14 9.29 2.15 -8.00
N ASN A 15 10.41 1.56 -7.55
CA ASN A 15 10.67 0.13 -7.73
C ASN A 15 9.63 -0.72 -7.00
N LYS A 16 9.25 -0.34 -5.77
CA LYS A 16 8.22 -1.06 -5.02
C LYS A 16 6.84 -0.96 -5.67
N LEU A 17 6.51 0.21 -6.25
CA LEU A 17 5.27 0.40 -6.99
C LEU A 17 5.20 -0.51 -8.21
N LEU A 18 6.29 -0.61 -8.96
CA LEU A 18 6.39 -1.47 -10.15
C LEU A 18 6.22 -2.95 -9.77
N ASP A 19 6.85 -3.39 -8.69
CA ASP A 19 6.71 -4.75 -8.14
C ASP A 19 5.25 -5.07 -7.77
N LEU A 20 4.58 -4.14 -7.09
CA LEU A 20 3.16 -4.30 -6.74
C LEU A 20 2.26 -4.31 -7.96
N GLN A 21 2.54 -3.48 -8.96
CA GLN A 21 1.75 -3.47 -10.21
C GLN A 21 1.80 -4.82 -10.92
N LYS A 22 2.99 -5.43 -11.01
CA LYS A 22 3.14 -6.78 -11.56
C LYS A 22 2.34 -7.81 -10.79
N ARG A 23 2.46 -7.82 -9.45
CA ARG A 23 1.68 -8.74 -8.58
C ARG A 23 0.18 -8.56 -8.74
N ILE A 24 -0.30 -7.32 -8.85
CA ILE A 24 -1.72 -7.01 -9.09
C ILE A 24 -2.18 -7.58 -10.45
N GLU A 25 -1.38 -7.44 -11.50
CA GLU A 25 -1.69 -8.01 -12.81
C GLU A 25 -1.72 -9.54 -12.79
N GLU A 26 -0.77 -10.18 -12.12
CA GLU A 26 -0.72 -11.64 -11.94
C GLU A 26 -1.94 -12.18 -11.17
N LEU A 27 -2.30 -11.53 -10.06
CA LEU A 27 -3.48 -11.93 -9.26
C LEU A 27 -4.77 -11.77 -10.07
N ARG A 28 -4.89 -10.70 -10.87
CA ARG A 28 -6.04 -10.51 -11.76
C ARG A 28 -6.10 -11.56 -12.87
N GLY A 29 -4.96 -11.96 -13.43
CA GLY A 29 -4.88 -13.03 -14.42
C GLY A 29 -5.40 -14.35 -13.85
N LYS A 30 -4.90 -14.75 -12.67
CA LYS A 30 -5.33 -15.97 -11.97
C LYS A 30 -6.81 -15.97 -11.63
N ALA A 31 -7.34 -14.84 -11.14
CA ALA A 31 -8.76 -14.72 -10.85
C ALA A 31 -9.63 -14.91 -12.12
N ASN A 32 -9.18 -14.39 -13.25
CA ASN A 32 -9.89 -14.53 -14.52
C ASN A 32 -9.82 -15.97 -15.09
N GLU A 33 -8.70 -16.68 -14.89
CA GLU A 33 -8.55 -18.09 -15.25
C GLU A 33 -9.47 -18.99 -14.41
N ALA A 34 -9.53 -18.77 -13.09
CA ALA A 34 -10.39 -19.53 -12.18
C ALA A 34 -11.89 -19.43 -12.54
N LEU A 35 -12.33 -18.29 -13.08
CA LEU A 35 -13.71 -18.09 -13.54
C LEU A 35 -14.04 -18.84 -14.84
N ALA A 36 -13.05 -19.27 -15.61
CA ALA A 36 -13.24 -19.94 -16.90
C ALA A 36 -13.36 -21.47 -16.78
N GLU A 37 -13.24 -22.03 -15.58
CA GLU A 37 -13.04 -23.46 -15.37
C GLU A 37 -14.26 -24.09 -14.67
N GLU A 38 -14.93 -25.04 -15.33
CA GLU A 38 -16.27 -25.54 -14.94
C GLU A 38 -16.28 -26.80 -14.03
N ASP A 39 -15.17 -27.13 -13.35
CA ASP A 39 -15.09 -28.39 -12.57
C ASP A 39 -15.80 -28.35 -11.19
N LEU A 40 -16.93 -29.03 -11.07
CA LEU A 40 -17.73 -29.03 -9.84
C LEU A 40 -17.06 -29.73 -8.65
N GLU A 41 -16.09 -30.63 -8.86
CA GLU A 41 -15.42 -31.37 -7.77
C GLU A 41 -14.45 -30.48 -6.97
N GLU A 42 -13.91 -29.43 -7.59
CA GLU A 42 -12.97 -28.49 -6.96
C GLU A 42 -13.60 -27.15 -6.54
N ALA A 43 -14.93 -27.00 -6.67
CA ALA A 43 -15.61 -25.72 -6.46
C ALA A 43 -15.36 -25.10 -5.07
N ALA A 44 -15.35 -25.91 -4.00
CA ALA A 44 -15.15 -25.41 -2.64
C ALA A 44 -13.71 -24.90 -2.39
N THR A 45 -12.71 -25.62 -2.88
CA THR A 45 -11.29 -25.21 -2.80
C THR A 45 -11.06 -23.93 -3.60
N ARG A 46 -11.64 -23.83 -4.80
CA ARG A 46 -11.50 -22.65 -5.66
C ARG A 46 -12.14 -21.41 -5.06
N VAL A 47 -13.31 -21.51 -4.42
CA VAL A 47 -13.90 -20.39 -3.68
C VAL A 47 -12.93 -19.86 -2.63
N SER A 48 -12.37 -20.73 -1.78
CA SER A 48 -11.39 -20.33 -0.77
C SER A 48 -10.14 -19.67 -1.38
N ASP A 49 -9.60 -20.22 -2.46
CA ASP A 49 -8.42 -19.67 -3.13
C ASP A 49 -8.70 -18.32 -3.78
N THR A 50 -9.89 -18.14 -4.36
CA THR A 50 -10.33 -16.86 -4.91
C THR A 50 -10.51 -15.79 -3.83
N GLU A 51 -11.13 -16.11 -2.69
CA GLU A 51 -11.29 -15.18 -1.58
C GLU A 51 -9.93 -14.71 -1.03
N LEU A 52 -8.97 -15.64 -0.90
CA LEU A 52 -7.59 -15.31 -0.50
C LEU A 52 -6.91 -14.40 -1.53
N ALA A 53 -7.04 -14.70 -2.83
CA ALA A 53 -6.47 -13.89 -3.90
C ALA A 53 -7.07 -12.48 -3.95
N GLU A 54 -8.38 -12.35 -3.72
CA GLU A 54 -9.07 -11.06 -3.62
C GLU A 54 -8.59 -10.23 -2.43
N ALA A 55 -8.43 -10.85 -1.26
CA ALA A 55 -7.89 -10.18 -0.08
C ALA A 55 -6.46 -9.65 -0.33
N MET A 56 -5.60 -10.47 -0.94
CA MET A 56 -4.25 -10.07 -1.32
C MET A 56 -4.24 -8.93 -2.34
N LEU A 57 -5.13 -8.98 -3.34
CA LEU A 57 -5.29 -7.94 -4.35
C LEU A 57 -5.70 -6.61 -3.70
N ASP A 58 -6.64 -6.65 -2.76
CA ASP A 58 -7.09 -5.47 -2.03
C ASP A 58 -5.98 -4.83 -1.19
N GLU A 59 -5.14 -5.64 -0.53
CA GLU A 59 -3.98 -5.17 0.23
C GLU A 59 -2.93 -4.54 -0.69
N ASP A 60 -2.58 -5.20 -1.80
CA ASP A 60 -1.61 -4.68 -2.77
C ASP A 60 -2.11 -3.38 -3.41
N LEU A 61 -3.40 -3.27 -3.73
CA LEU A 61 -4.02 -2.05 -4.25
C LEU A 61 -3.97 -0.90 -3.23
N LYS A 62 -4.26 -1.18 -1.95
CA LYS A 62 -4.15 -0.17 -0.88
C LYS A 62 -2.71 0.30 -0.75
N LEU A 63 -1.75 -0.61 -0.69
CA LEU A 63 -0.34 -0.27 -0.58
C LEU A 63 0.17 0.53 -1.79
N ALA A 64 -0.24 0.16 -3.00
CA ALA A 64 0.10 0.89 -4.22
C ALA A 64 -0.42 2.34 -4.18
N ARG A 65 -1.63 2.57 -3.64
CA ARG A 65 -2.16 3.93 -3.43
C ARG A 65 -1.33 4.70 -2.39
N THR A 66 -0.98 4.07 -1.27
CA THR A 66 -0.13 4.68 -0.23
C THR A 66 1.24 5.07 -0.78
N ILE A 67 1.86 4.23 -1.62
CA ILE A 67 3.14 4.54 -2.26
C ILE A 67 3.01 5.69 -3.27
N LYS A 68 1.95 5.71 -4.08
CA LYS A 68 1.67 6.84 -4.98
C LYS A 68 1.49 8.16 -4.20
N ASN A 69 0.81 8.12 -3.06
CA ASN A 69 0.69 9.28 -2.18
C ASN A 69 2.04 9.70 -1.61
N ALA A 70 2.89 8.76 -1.20
CA ALA A 70 4.23 9.07 -0.73
C ALA A 70 5.09 9.75 -1.81
N LEU A 71 5.04 9.26 -3.06
CA LEU A 71 5.71 9.88 -4.20
C LEU A 71 5.21 11.30 -4.46
N LYS A 72 3.88 11.50 -4.48
CA LYS A 72 3.27 12.83 -4.61
C LYS A 72 3.74 13.79 -3.51
N ARG A 73 3.87 13.30 -2.28
CA ARG A 73 4.37 14.12 -1.16
C ARG A 73 5.86 14.45 -1.28
N ILE A 74 6.65 13.61 -1.95
CA ILE A 74 8.04 13.96 -2.32
C ILE A 74 8.01 15.12 -3.32
N ASP A 75 7.15 15.06 -4.34
CA ASP A 75 6.99 16.13 -5.33
C ASP A 75 6.52 17.46 -4.69
N GLU A 76 5.61 17.38 -3.71
CA GLU A 76 5.09 18.53 -2.96
C GLU A 76 6.03 19.03 -1.85
N GLY A 77 7.12 18.32 -1.55
CA GLY A 77 8.04 18.66 -0.47
C GLY A 77 7.48 18.42 0.95
N THR A 78 6.38 17.69 1.09
CA THR A 78 5.71 17.37 2.37
C THR A 78 5.99 15.94 2.86
N TYR A 79 6.88 15.22 2.17
CA TYR A 79 7.31 13.89 2.55
C TYR A 79 7.95 13.89 3.95
N GLY A 80 7.60 12.89 4.76
CA GLY A 80 8.09 12.78 6.13
C GLY A 80 7.33 13.60 7.17
N LEU A 81 6.23 14.27 6.81
CA LEU A 81 5.30 14.90 7.76
C LEU A 81 4.04 14.05 8.00
N CYS A 82 3.54 14.00 9.23
CA CYS A 82 2.30 13.28 9.54
C CYS A 82 1.11 13.99 8.87
N ARG A 83 0.25 13.25 8.18
CA ARG A 83 -0.96 13.80 7.55
C ARG A 83 -2.01 14.31 8.53
N VAL A 84 -1.96 13.88 9.79
CA VAL A 84 -2.94 14.25 10.82
C VAL A 84 -2.44 15.43 11.66
N CYS A 85 -1.30 15.27 12.36
CA CYS A 85 -0.79 16.31 13.24
C CYS A 85 0.25 17.26 12.61
N GLY A 86 0.68 17.01 11.37
CA GLY A 86 1.74 17.77 10.71
C GLY A 86 3.16 17.56 11.27
N GLN A 87 3.32 16.79 12.34
CA GLN A 87 4.62 16.55 12.98
C GLN A 87 5.52 15.66 12.12
N PRO A 88 6.85 15.81 12.21
CA PRO A 88 7.78 14.94 11.50
C PRO A 88 7.60 13.46 11.89
N ILE A 89 7.54 12.60 10.88
CA ILE A 89 7.56 11.15 11.02
C ILE A 89 8.99 10.72 11.37
N PRO A 90 9.21 9.90 12.41
CA PRO A 90 10.55 9.48 12.80
C PRO A 90 11.32 8.84 11.64
N ALA A 91 12.60 9.19 11.47
CA ALA A 91 13.44 8.65 10.41
C ALA A 91 13.45 7.11 10.40
N ARG A 92 13.59 6.48 11.57
CA ARG A 92 13.52 5.02 11.75
C ARG A 92 12.23 4.40 11.20
N ARG A 93 11.11 5.11 11.28
CA ARG A 93 9.84 4.67 10.70
C ARG A 93 9.84 4.77 9.19
N LEU A 94 10.41 5.83 8.61
CA LEU A 94 10.56 5.98 7.16
C LEU A 94 11.63 5.06 6.56
N GLU A 95 12.59 4.61 7.36
CA GLU A 95 13.56 3.58 6.97
C GLU A 95 12.90 2.19 6.91
N ALA A 96 12.02 1.87 7.86
CA ALA A 96 11.27 0.62 7.87
C ALA A 96 10.07 0.61 6.90
N LEU A 97 9.33 1.72 6.85
CA LEU A 97 8.12 1.93 6.06
C LEU A 97 8.20 3.28 5.32
N PRO A 98 8.87 3.34 4.16
CA PRO A 98 9.05 4.56 3.37
C PRO A 98 7.73 5.21 2.92
N TRP A 99 6.66 4.44 2.83
CA TRP A 99 5.33 4.93 2.46
C TRP A 99 4.49 5.39 3.67
N ALA A 100 5.07 5.47 4.87
CA ALA A 100 4.32 5.87 6.07
C ALA A 100 3.71 7.28 5.95
N GLU A 101 2.40 7.38 6.18
CA GLU A 101 1.66 8.66 6.13
C GLU A 101 1.39 9.28 7.50
N LEU A 102 1.47 8.48 8.55
CA LEU A 102 1.18 8.88 9.93
C LEU A 102 2.39 8.67 10.83
N CYS A 103 2.53 9.55 11.83
CA CYS A 103 3.42 9.30 12.95
C CYS A 103 2.89 8.12 13.80
N VAL A 104 3.73 7.56 14.68
CA VAL A 104 3.36 6.38 15.49
C VAL A 104 2.11 6.66 16.33
N LYS A 105 2.03 7.85 16.93
CA LYS A 105 0.88 8.25 17.75
C LYS A 105 -0.41 8.26 16.93
N ASP A 106 -0.44 8.95 15.80
CA ASP A 106 -1.65 9.03 14.97
C ASP A 106 -2.00 7.70 14.29
N GLN A 107 -1.00 6.87 13.97
CA GLN A 107 -1.24 5.51 13.50
C GLN A 107 -2.02 4.70 14.55
N GLN A 108 -1.55 4.70 15.80
CA GLN A 108 -2.19 3.97 16.90
C GLN A 108 -3.63 4.44 17.16
N GLU A 109 -3.87 5.76 17.05
CA GLU A 109 -5.20 6.31 17.24
C GLU A 109 -6.13 6.00 16.05
N SER A 110 -5.58 5.92 14.83
CA SER A 110 -6.31 5.45 13.64
C SER A 110 -6.76 4.00 13.79
N GLU A 111 -5.90 3.12 14.29
CA GLU A 111 -6.18 1.70 14.50
C GLU A 111 -7.27 1.47 15.57
N LYS A 112 -7.35 2.36 16.56
CA LYS A 112 -8.43 2.39 17.56
C LYS A 112 -9.73 3.01 17.04
N GLY A 113 -9.81 3.37 15.76
CA GLY A 113 -11.00 3.93 15.14
C GLY A 113 -11.30 5.40 15.48
N LYS A 114 -10.36 6.13 16.10
CA LYS A 114 -10.58 7.56 16.42
C LYS A 114 -10.68 8.43 15.17
N TYR A 115 -9.93 8.08 14.13
CA TYR A 115 -10.05 8.71 12.82
C TYR A 115 -11.08 7.91 12.01
N ARG A 116 -12.32 8.38 12.01
CA ARG A 116 -13.40 7.81 11.20
C ARG A 116 -13.05 8.05 9.73
N GLN A 117 -12.34 7.09 9.16
CA GLN A 117 -11.87 7.09 7.79
C GLN A 117 -11.11 8.39 7.48
N VAL A 118 -9.78 8.38 7.64
CA VAL A 118 -8.96 9.03 6.60
C VAL A 118 -9.18 8.21 5.33
N ALA A 119 -10.35 8.37 4.73
CA ALA A 119 -10.63 7.95 3.39
C ALA A 119 -9.59 8.69 2.56
N PHE A 120 -8.63 7.93 2.06
CA PHE A 120 -7.79 8.30 0.96
C PHE A 120 -8.71 8.57 -0.23
N LYS A 121 -9.28 9.78 -0.27
CA LYS A 121 -9.94 10.34 -1.45
C LYS A 121 -8.88 10.71 -2.47
#